data_AF-A0A1G9JI81-F1
#
_entry.id   AF-A0A1G9JI81-F1
#
_cell.length_a   1.000
_cell.length_b   1.000
_cell.length_c   1.000
_cell.angle_alpha   90.00
_cell.angle_beta   90.00
_cell.angle_gamma   90.00
#
_symmetry.space_group_name_H-M   'P 1'
#
loop_
_entity.id
_entity.type
_entity.pdbx_description
1 polymer ?
#
loop_
_entity_poly.entity_id
_entity_poly.type
_entity_poly.pdbx_seq_one_letter_code
_entity_poly.pdbx_strand_id
1 'polypeptide(L)' 'MLKSITYEELIDQFGEDIFVLIEKFEEMMMNDSETDISELSAELQKIFNRYGRKLIEKFFRDRDEEIKD' A
#
# COMPACT_ATOMS: atom_id res chain seq x y z
N MET A 1 0.33 18.57 17.31
CA MET A 1 0.17 18.39 15.84
C MET A 1 0.40 16.92 15.54
N LEU A 2 -0.51 16.28 14.79
CA LEU A 2 -0.25 14.93 14.24
C LEU A 2 0.88 15.07 13.21
N LYS A 3 1.93 14.25 13.33
CA LYS A 3 3.06 14.25 12.38
C LYS A 3 2.52 13.92 10.98
N SER A 4 2.81 14.77 9.99
CA SER A 4 2.48 14.48 8.59
C SER A 4 3.36 13.32 8.10
N ILE A 5 2.76 12.34 7.44
CA ILE A 5 3.50 11.24 6.84
C ILE A 5 4.28 11.74 5.61
N THR A 6 5.52 11.32 5.47
CA THR A 6 6.39 11.64 4.32
C THR A 6 6.07 10.75 3.12
N TYR A 7 6.55 11.11 1.93
CA TYR A 7 6.40 10.24 0.75
C TYR A 7 7.23 8.97 0.91
N GLU A 8 8.41 9.08 1.52
CA GLU A 8 9.29 7.98 1.85
C GLU A 8 8.60 6.99 2.80
N GLU A 9 8.00 7.48 3.90
CA GLU A 9 7.24 6.62 4.83
C GLU A 9 6.03 5.94 4.15
N LEU A 10 5.42 6.56 3.13
CA LEU A 10 4.35 5.92 2.34
C LEU A 10 4.87 4.81 1.43
N ILE A 11 6.03 5.00 0.83
CA ILE A 11 6.69 4.02 -0.04
C ILE A 11 7.15 2.82 0.79
N ASP A 12 7.76 3.06 1.95
CA ASP A 12 8.23 2.00 2.85
C ASP A 12 7.06 1.12 3.30
N GLN A 13 5.97 1.73 3.77
CA GLN A 13 4.76 1.00 4.17
C GLN A 13 4.14 0.21 3.01
N PHE A 14 4.10 0.79 1.80
CA PHE A 14 3.63 0.06 0.61
C PHE A 14 4.52 -1.15 0.31
N GLY A 15 5.84 -0.99 0.37
CA GLY A 15 6.81 -2.05 0.16
C GLY A 15 6.67 -3.19 1.16
N GLU A 16 6.50 -2.87 2.45
CA GLU A 16 6.27 -3.85 3.51
C GLU A 16 5.01 -4.70 3.26
N ASP A 17 3.89 -4.05 2.90
CA ASP A 17 2.65 -4.76 2.59
C ASP A 17 2.76 -5.65 1.33
N ILE A 18 3.49 -5.20 0.31
CA ILE A 18 3.77 -6.00 -0.88
C ILE A 18 4.65 -7.20 -0.54
N PHE A 19 5.66 -7.02 0.31
CA PHE A 19 6.54 -8.11 0.74
C PHE A 19 5.74 -9.22 1.44
N VAL A 20 4.86 -8.85 2.38
CA VAL A 20 3.95 -9.81 3.04
C VAL A 20 3.05 -10.54 2.03
N LEU A 21 2.54 -9.84 1.01
CA LEU A 21 1.72 -10.46 -0.02
C LEU A 21 2.53 -11.47 -0.87
N ILE A 22 3.81 -11.19 -1.13
CA ILE A 22 4.71 -12.11 -1.84
C ILE A 22 4.96 -13.36 -0.99
N GLU A 23 5.23 -13.22 0.30
CA GLU A 23 5.42 -14.37 1.20
C GLU A 23 4.18 -15.29 1.20
N LYS A 24 2.98 -14.70 1.27
CA LYS A 24 1.72 -15.47 1.15
C LYS A 24 1.62 -16.21 -0.18
N PHE A 25 2.00 -15.56 -1.29
CA PHE A 25 2.00 -16.19 -2.60
C PHE A 25 2.97 -17.37 -2.67
N GLU A 26 4.18 -17.22 -2.12
CA GLU A 26 5.17 -18.30 -2.06
C GLU A 26 4.68 -19.48 -1.22
N GLU A 27 4.07 -19.22 -0.07
CA GLU A 27 3.44 -20.26 0.77
C GLU A 27 2.31 -20.99 0.03
N MET A 28 1.46 -20.25 -0.69
CA MET A 28 0.38 -20.83 -1.49
C MET A 28 0.93 -21.74 -2.61
N MET A 29 1.97 -21.29 -3.31
CA MET A 29 2.62 -22.07 -4.38
C MET A 29 3.32 -23.34 -3.86
N MET A 30 3.85 -23.31 -2.63
CA MET A 30 4.52 -24.47 -2.03
C MET A 30 3.55 -25.52 -1.49
N ASN A 31 2.33 -25.13 -1.10
CA ASN A 31 1.40 -26.02 -0.41
C ASN A 31 0.42 -26.78 -1.32
N ASP A 32 0.53 -26.64 -2.65
CA ASP A 32 -0.30 -27.32 -3.68
C ASP A 32 -1.81 -27.33 -3.37
N SER A 33 -2.27 -26.31 -2.63
CA SER A 33 -3.68 -26.15 -2.27
C SER A 33 -4.48 -25.82 -3.52
N GLU A 34 -5.78 -26.16 -3.59
CA GLU A 34 -6.69 -25.56 -4.56
C GLU A 34 -6.69 -24.04 -4.33
N THR A 35 -5.81 -23.36 -5.05
CA THR A 35 -5.35 -22.02 -4.67
C THR A 35 -6.28 -20.99 -5.30
N ASP A 36 -7.03 -20.25 -4.48
CA ASP A 36 -7.84 -19.15 -4.96
C ASP A 36 -6.97 -17.88 -5.13
N ILE A 37 -6.30 -17.79 -6.27
CA ILE A 37 -5.52 -16.60 -6.70
C ILE A 37 -6.38 -15.31 -6.63
N SER A 38 -7.70 -15.42 -6.66
CA SER A 38 -8.62 -14.29 -6.55
C SER A 38 -8.49 -13.57 -5.21
N GLU A 39 -8.18 -14.28 -4.12
CA GLU A 39 -8.00 -13.67 -2.80
C GLU A 39 -6.75 -12.78 -2.76
N LEU A 40 -5.60 -13.30 -3.23
CA LEU A 40 -4.36 -12.52 -3.36
C LEU A 40 -4.55 -11.31 -4.27
N SER A 41 -5.26 -11.48 -5.39
CA SER A 41 -5.57 -10.38 -6.31
C SER A 41 -6.40 -9.29 -5.64
N ALA A 42 -7.42 -9.68 -4.85
CA ALA A 42 -8.23 -8.75 -4.08
C ALA A 42 -7.42 -8.03 -2.99
N GLU A 43 -6.50 -8.73 -2.31
CA GLU A 43 -5.57 -8.13 -1.36
C GLU A 43 -4.64 -7.11 -2.03
N LEU A 44 -4.03 -7.46 -3.17
CA LEU A 44 -3.20 -6.55 -3.95
C LEU A 44 -3.95 -5.26 -4.31
N GLN A 45 -5.18 -5.39 -4.79
CA GLN A 45 -6.00 -4.24 -5.14
C GLN A 45 -6.34 -3.36 -3.93
N LYS A 46 -6.58 -3.95 -2.76
CA LYS A 46 -6.77 -3.19 -1.51
C LYS A 46 -5.52 -2.41 -1.12
N ILE A 47 -4.33 -3.02 -1.24
CA ILE A 47 -3.05 -2.36 -0.97
C ILE A 47 -2.90 -1.14 -1.89
N PHE A 48 -3.05 -1.31 -3.21
CA PHE A 48 -2.95 -0.21 -4.16
C PHE A 48 -3.95 0.91 -3.88
N ASN A 49 -5.22 0.58 -3.64
CA ASN A 49 -6.25 1.58 -3.37
C ASN A 49 -5.94 2.38 -2.09
N ARG A 50 -5.47 1.70 -1.04
CA ARG A 50 -5.08 2.35 0.23
C ARG A 50 -3.95 3.36 0.01
N TYR A 51 -2.87 2.95 -0.64
CA TYR A 51 -1.70 3.83 -0.82
C TYR A 51 -1.90 4.89 -1.89
N GLY A 52 -2.63 4.58 -2.97
CA GLY A 52 -3.04 5.56 -3.96
C GLY A 52 -3.86 6.69 -3.33
N ARG A 53 -4.81 6.36 -2.45
CA ARG A 53 -5.59 7.37 -1.71
C ARG A 53 -4.71 8.21 -0.79
N LYS A 54 -3.83 7.58 -0.01
CA LYS A 54 -2.90 8.28 0.90
C LYS A 54 -1.97 9.25 0.13
N LEU A 55 -1.47 8.84 -1.03
CA LEU A 55 -0.62 9.67 -1.90
C LEU A 55 -1.38 10.90 -2.41
N ILE A 56 -2.62 10.72 -2.87
CA ILE A 56 -3.47 11.82 -3.34
C ILE A 56 -3.77 12.80 -2.19
N GLU A 57 -4.12 12.29 -1.02
CA GLU A 57 -4.39 13.11 0.16
C GLU A 57 -3.16 13.91 0.60
N LYS A 58 -1.97 13.30 0.54
CA LYS A 58 -0.71 13.97 0.83
C LYS A 58 -0.41 15.07 -0.19
N PHE A 59 -0.54 14.79 -1.48
CA PHE A 59 -0.31 15.76 -2.55
C PHE A 59 -1.16 17.02 -2.37
N PHE A 60 -2.47 16.85 -2.11
CA PHE A 60 -3.35 18.00 -1.91
C PHE A 60 -3.05 18.76 -0.63
N ARG A 61 -2.63 18.07 0.44
CA ARG A 61 -2.21 18.73 1.69
C ARG A 61 -0.96 19.58 1.48
N ASP A 62 0.08 19.00 0.86
CA ASP A 62 1.33 19.70 0.60
C ASP A 62 1.06 20.96 -0.26
N ARG A 63 0.24 20.84 -1.31
CA ARG A 63 -0.18 21.99 -2.14
C ARG A 63 -0.98 23.05 -1.35
N ASP A 64 -1.90 22.62 -0.50
CA ASP A 64 -2.72 23.55 0.31
C ASP A 64 -1.89 24.25 1.39
N GLU A 65 -0.78 23.65 1.83
CA GLU A 65 0.22 24.26 2.71
C GLU A 65 1.08 25.28 1.93
N GLU A 66 1.57 24.91 0.73
CA GLU A 66 2.32 25.83 -0.15
C GLU A 66 1.54 27.10 -0.54
N ILE A 67 0.21 27.01 -0.73
CA ILE A 67 -0.62 28.17 -1.08
C ILE A 67 -0.81 29.14 0.11
N LYS A 68 -0.63 28.66 1.35
CA LYS A 68 -0.90 29.43 2.57
C LYS A 68 0.34 30.16 3.11
N ASP A 69 1.53 29.78 2.66
CA ASP A 69 2.81 30.43 2.95
C ASP A 69 3.11 31.57 1.95
#